data_AF-A0A822BJY8-F1
#
_entry.id   AF-A0A822BJY8-F1
#
_cell.length_a   1.000
_cell.length_b   1.000
_cell.length_c   1.000
_cell.angle_alpha   90.00
_cell.angle_beta   90.00
_cell.angle_gamma   90.00
#
_symmetry.space_group_name_H-M   'P 1'
#
loop_
_entity.id
_entity.type
_entity.pdbx_description
1 polymer ?
#
loop_
_entity_poly.entity_id
_entity_poly.type
_entity_poly.pdbx_seq_one_letter_code
_entity_poly.pdbx_strand_id
1 'polypeptide(L)'
;MGSLKYKQTFDNYYHVNGDTDSNCINWCKKFHQIWERSDYLFGLIRSSDDFYRQPIKLRLPLLFYLGHLPCFSWVQFQNFDGVNKTIDVLFDEIFQRGVDPDVSTGIVNHKHSSRFSINDDQEKDYWQSFSVPSINEYKLKVRSEIENVLMNGNLNFDDVQTLNILNVALEHEIMHQETLMYLYAQLPLEALRLDIVNEEDFRLCHVTLPLPDNKWIQLPGGQISLGKPYNEKSTTFSFGWDNEFPCEPTYASSFELQSHPVRIGDFLQFVLDNGYTTKKWWDHDAFEWIIESKICHPTSWSYDNSYRVNFILQRDIPIESVLDHPVTVTQVEAKAYCRWLSQKTGYEIDLPTEAEWVYAMWDWSKCIPMTLADGKHNVNFSHLHTMPINSCTDKNLQWQGSAFEWTSSIFRPFSGYHGSLPTYPGYSSDFFDDRHFVLLGGSFATDSKLIRRTFRNWFQDKYVYVFATFRCVKRNGHTDFPLTMTDRERIINTLSNPNHRTISSEYFYDAHGSAIYEQITQLDEYYLYNQELKLLQQRAIDMKTTILQHSNIQTHSLSKFHIIELGCGDGSKVEKFLLPWVKSKENISVSYHPV
;
A
#
# COMPACT_ATOMS: atom_id res chain seq x y z
N MET A 1 -11.69 -25.50 -10.36
CA MET A 1 -12.49 -26.75 -10.24
C MET A 1 -11.84 -27.88 -9.40
N GLY A 2 -10.65 -27.69 -8.79
CA GLY A 2 -10.01 -28.72 -7.95
C GLY A 2 -10.64 -28.94 -6.56
N SER A 3 -11.19 -27.88 -5.95
CA SER A 3 -11.62 -27.90 -4.54
C SER A 3 -12.79 -28.86 -4.22
N LEU A 4 -13.64 -29.20 -5.19
CA LEU A 4 -14.82 -30.06 -4.98
C LEU A 4 -14.49 -31.55 -5.01
N LYS A 5 -13.49 -31.98 -5.82
CA LYS A 5 -13.09 -33.39 -5.89
C LYS A 5 -12.25 -33.81 -4.67
N TYR A 6 -11.46 -32.91 -4.10
CA TYR A 6 -10.65 -33.21 -2.91
C TYR A 6 -11.44 -33.19 -1.61
N LYS A 7 -12.48 -32.35 -1.49
CA LYS A 7 -13.36 -32.36 -0.31
C LYS A 7 -13.92 -33.77 -0.03
N GLN A 8 -14.27 -34.51 -1.08
CA GLN A 8 -14.70 -35.91 -0.98
C GLN A 8 -13.57 -36.92 -0.71
N THR A 9 -12.34 -36.69 -1.18
CA THR A 9 -11.23 -37.64 -0.97
C THR A 9 -10.51 -37.43 0.37
N PHE A 10 -10.43 -36.20 0.87
CA PHE A 10 -9.76 -35.85 2.13
C PHE A 10 -10.64 -36.05 3.36
N ASP A 11 -11.94 -35.73 3.29
CA ASP A 11 -12.87 -36.05 4.39
C ASP A 11 -12.94 -37.59 4.58
N ASN A 12 -12.74 -38.38 3.52
CA ASN A 12 -12.58 -39.83 3.62
C ASN A 12 -11.22 -40.29 4.18
N TYR A 13 -10.15 -39.48 4.07
CA TYR A 13 -8.81 -39.83 4.54
C TYR A 13 -8.62 -39.59 6.05
N TYR A 14 -9.32 -38.58 6.61
CA TYR A 14 -9.24 -38.22 8.03
C TYR A 14 -10.49 -38.57 8.84
N HIS A 15 -11.42 -39.36 8.29
CA HIS A 15 -12.49 -39.99 9.06
C HIS A 15 -12.00 -41.26 9.80
N VAL A 16 -10.92 -41.18 10.57
CA VAL A 16 -10.51 -42.27 11.48
C VAL A 16 -9.79 -41.68 12.71
N ASN A 17 -10.33 -42.00 13.89
CA ASN A 17 -9.83 -41.80 15.27
C ASN A 17 -10.06 -40.43 15.95
N GLY A 18 -10.98 -40.45 16.92
CA GLY A 18 -11.50 -39.30 17.66
C GLY A 18 -10.59 -38.69 18.74
N ASP A 19 -9.29 -38.53 18.47
CA ASP A 19 -8.33 -37.89 19.38
C ASP A 19 -7.41 -36.84 18.69
N THR A 20 -7.60 -36.55 17.40
CA THR A 20 -6.77 -35.55 16.71
C THR A 20 -7.36 -34.15 16.90
N ASP A 21 -6.56 -33.17 17.36
CA ASP A 21 -6.99 -31.77 17.52
C ASP A 21 -7.51 -31.21 16.17
N SER A 22 -8.71 -30.62 16.23
CA SER A 22 -9.35 -29.94 15.11
C SER A 22 -8.44 -28.89 14.46
N ASN A 23 -7.58 -28.23 15.26
CA ASN A 23 -6.63 -27.23 14.75
C ASN A 23 -5.55 -27.83 13.84
N CYS A 24 -4.97 -28.99 14.21
CA CYS A 24 -4.01 -29.72 13.37
C CYS A 24 -4.61 -30.03 11.99
N ILE A 25 -5.82 -30.60 11.98
CA ILE A 25 -6.54 -30.96 10.75
C ILE A 25 -6.82 -29.70 9.92
N ASN A 26 -7.25 -28.60 10.56
CA ASN A 26 -7.55 -27.36 9.86
C ASN A 26 -6.31 -26.74 9.21
N TRP A 27 -5.16 -26.73 9.89
CA TRP A 27 -3.91 -26.24 9.32
C TRP A 27 -3.41 -27.14 8.18
N CYS A 28 -3.46 -28.45 8.34
CA CYS A 28 -3.14 -29.41 7.29
C CYS A 28 -4.00 -29.15 6.03
N LYS A 29 -5.32 -28.99 6.20
CA LYS A 29 -6.25 -28.62 5.11
C LYS A 29 -5.84 -27.32 4.41
N LYS A 30 -5.41 -26.29 5.16
CA LYS A 30 -4.96 -25.01 4.57
C LYS A 30 -3.71 -25.19 3.69
N PHE A 31 -2.71 -25.93 4.16
CA PHE A 31 -1.50 -26.20 3.37
C PHE A 31 -1.82 -26.99 2.10
N HIS A 32 -2.61 -28.06 2.20
CA HIS A 32 -3.03 -28.83 1.01
C HIS A 32 -3.76 -27.98 -0.03
N GLN A 33 -4.63 -27.05 0.39
CA GLN A 33 -5.32 -26.15 -0.53
C GLN A 33 -4.35 -25.23 -1.30
N ILE A 34 -3.32 -24.71 -0.63
CA ILE A 34 -2.31 -23.87 -1.27
C ILE A 34 -1.42 -24.70 -2.18
N TRP A 35 -1.00 -25.89 -1.73
CA TRP A 35 -0.21 -26.83 -2.52
C TRP A 35 -0.91 -27.30 -3.78
N GLU A 36 -2.21 -27.55 -3.72
CA GLU A 36 -3.03 -27.92 -4.88
C GLU A 36 -2.98 -26.82 -5.95
N ARG A 37 -3.07 -25.55 -5.56
CA ARG A 37 -2.92 -24.44 -6.50
C ARG A 37 -1.50 -24.38 -7.05
N SER A 38 -0.46 -24.50 -6.23
CA SER A 38 0.93 -24.54 -6.71
C SER A 38 1.14 -25.67 -7.73
N ASP A 39 0.63 -26.87 -7.44
CA ASP A 39 0.75 -28.02 -8.33
C ASP A 39 -0.03 -27.82 -9.63
N TYR A 40 -1.22 -27.20 -9.57
CA TYR A 40 -1.95 -26.81 -10.77
C TYR A 40 -1.15 -25.83 -11.62
N LEU A 41 -0.58 -24.77 -11.01
CA LEU A 41 0.22 -23.78 -11.73
C LEU A 41 1.46 -24.41 -12.37
N PHE A 42 2.25 -25.21 -11.64
CA PHE A 42 3.38 -25.93 -12.23
C PHE A 42 2.95 -26.95 -13.30
N GLY A 43 1.76 -27.54 -13.17
CA GLY A 43 1.16 -28.41 -14.18
C GLY A 43 0.84 -27.70 -15.50
N LEU A 44 0.74 -26.37 -15.50
CA LEU A 44 0.61 -25.58 -16.73
C LEU A 44 1.89 -25.57 -17.56
N ILE A 45 3.06 -25.89 -17.00
CA ILE A 45 4.31 -25.94 -17.75
C ILE A 45 4.30 -27.18 -18.67
N ARG A 46 4.56 -26.99 -19.97
CA ARG A 46 4.33 -28.03 -20.98
C ARG A 46 5.28 -29.21 -20.88
N SER A 47 6.57 -28.96 -20.71
CA SER A 47 7.59 -30.00 -20.69
C SER A 47 8.62 -29.77 -19.59
N SER A 48 9.39 -30.82 -19.25
CA SER A 48 10.51 -30.68 -18.32
C SER A 48 11.56 -29.68 -18.80
N ASP A 49 11.73 -29.54 -20.11
CA ASP A 49 12.68 -28.57 -20.68
C ASP A 49 12.24 -27.12 -20.42
N ASP A 50 10.93 -26.87 -20.36
CA ASP A 50 10.39 -25.53 -20.10
C ASP A 50 10.64 -25.06 -18.66
N PHE A 51 10.87 -25.97 -17.70
CA PHE A 51 11.25 -25.59 -16.32
C PHE A 51 12.61 -24.87 -16.25
N TYR A 52 13.52 -25.12 -17.19
CA TYR A 52 14.84 -24.47 -17.18
C TYR A 52 14.82 -23.06 -17.81
N ARG A 53 13.67 -22.59 -18.28
CA ARG A 53 13.55 -21.24 -18.82
C ARG A 53 13.65 -20.20 -17.70
N GLN A 54 14.27 -19.08 -18.04
CA GLN A 54 14.33 -17.85 -17.24
C GLN A 54 13.63 -16.72 -18.01
N PRO A 55 12.29 -16.61 -17.92
CA PRO A 55 11.53 -15.65 -18.73
C PRO A 55 11.79 -14.19 -18.35
N ILE A 56 12.18 -13.94 -17.10
CA ILE A 56 12.53 -12.63 -16.56
C ILE A 56 13.98 -12.70 -16.09
N LYS A 57 14.86 -11.88 -16.68
CA LYS A 57 16.30 -11.85 -16.32
C LYS A 57 16.57 -11.48 -14.87
N LEU A 58 15.66 -10.73 -14.25
CA LEU A 58 15.75 -10.33 -12.84
C LEU A 58 15.23 -11.41 -11.87
N ARG A 59 14.90 -12.61 -12.36
CA ARG A 59 14.36 -13.73 -11.59
C ARG A 59 15.10 -15.02 -11.93
N LEU A 60 15.02 -16.01 -11.05
CA LEU A 60 15.59 -17.34 -11.29
C LEU A 60 14.69 -18.16 -12.23
N PRO A 61 15.19 -19.27 -12.81
CA PRO A 61 14.39 -20.13 -13.69
C PRO A 61 13.17 -20.75 -12.99
N LEU A 62 12.20 -21.22 -13.76
CA LEU A 62 10.97 -21.86 -13.23
C LEU A 62 11.26 -23.06 -12.32
N LEU A 63 12.33 -23.81 -12.62
CA LEU A 63 12.84 -24.91 -11.82
C LEU A 63 13.16 -24.49 -10.38
N PHE A 64 13.69 -23.27 -10.19
CA PHE A 64 13.99 -22.74 -8.86
C PHE A 64 12.73 -22.69 -8.01
N TYR A 65 11.65 -22.15 -8.55
CA TYR A 65 10.38 -22.02 -7.81
C TYR A 65 9.77 -23.38 -7.45
N LEU A 66 9.98 -24.42 -8.27
CA LEU A 66 9.52 -25.78 -7.95
C LEU A 66 10.16 -26.32 -6.66
N GLY A 67 11.43 -26.02 -6.43
CA GLY A 67 12.16 -26.39 -5.20
C GLY A 67 12.02 -25.37 -4.07
N HIS A 68 11.96 -24.08 -4.39
CA HIS A 68 11.93 -22.97 -3.44
C HIS A 68 10.69 -22.97 -2.54
N LEU A 69 9.50 -23.21 -3.10
CA LEU A 69 8.26 -23.16 -2.30
C LEU A 69 8.22 -24.20 -1.18
N PRO A 70 8.47 -25.51 -1.44
CA PRO A 70 8.57 -26.46 -0.34
C PRO A 70 9.78 -26.15 0.56
N CYS A 71 10.94 -25.83 0.00
CA CYS A 71 12.15 -25.56 0.79
C CYS A 71 11.94 -24.42 1.80
N PHE A 72 11.42 -23.29 1.35
CA PHE A 72 11.16 -22.15 2.22
C PHE A 72 10.17 -22.50 3.34
N SER A 73 9.09 -23.23 3.01
CA SER A 73 8.16 -23.72 4.02
C SER A 73 8.85 -24.61 5.05
N TRP A 74 9.77 -25.48 4.61
CA TRP A 74 10.55 -26.32 5.51
C TRP A 74 11.48 -25.53 6.42
N VAL A 75 12.17 -24.52 5.88
CA VAL A 75 13.02 -23.60 6.66
C VAL A 75 12.22 -22.92 7.76
N GLN A 76 10.96 -22.54 7.50
CA GLN A 76 10.10 -21.99 8.54
C GLN A 76 9.76 -23.05 9.61
N PHE A 77 9.37 -24.26 9.20
CA PHE A 77 9.01 -25.35 10.12
C PHE A 77 10.17 -25.83 11.00
N GLN A 78 11.42 -25.68 10.56
CA GLN A 78 12.61 -25.95 11.38
C GLN A 78 12.74 -25.00 12.60
N ASN A 79 11.94 -23.93 12.68
CA ASN A 79 11.87 -23.07 13.86
C ASN A 79 10.96 -23.63 14.98
N PHE A 80 10.29 -24.77 14.76
CA PHE A 80 9.56 -25.47 15.82
C PHE A 80 10.49 -26.30 16.70
N ASP A 81 10.20 -26.31 18.00
CA ASP A 81 10.97 -27.11 18.96
C ASP A 81 10.97 -28.60 18.59
N GLY A 82 12.17 -29.18 18.51
CA GLY A 82 12.36 -30.58 18.15
C GLY A 82 12.33 -30.87 16.64
N VAL A 83 12.11 -29.87 15.79
CA VAL A 83 12.18 -30.01 14.32
C VAL A 83 13.58 -29.62 13.85
N ASN A 84 14.53 -30.54 13.92
CA ASN A 84 15.89 -30.34 13.41
C ASN A 84 16.28 -31.47 12.46
N LYS A 85 15.63 -31.47 11.29
CA LYS A 85 15.86 -32.47 10.24
C LYS A 85 16.20 -31.75 8.93
N THR A 86 17.31 -32.16 8.33
CA THR A 86 17.65 -31.83 6.94
C THR A 86 16.96 -32.85 6.03
N ILE A 87 16.28 -32.38 4.99
CA ILE A 87 15.62 -33.27 4.02
C ILE A 87 16.61 -33.67 2.94
N ASP A 88 17.31 -32.69 2.40
CA ASP A 88 18.41 -32.86 1.45
C ASP A 88 19.34 -31.65 1.59
N VAL A 89 20.58 -31.89 2.01
CA VAL A 89 21.55 -30.81 2.33
C VAL A 89 21.71 -29.85 1.16
N LEU A 90 21.77 -30.38 -0.07
CA LEU A 90 22.01 -29.58 -1.26
C LEU A 90 20.76 -28.78 -1.63
N PHE A 91 19.59 -29.41 -1.64
CA PHE A 91 18.34 -28.72 -1.98
C PHE A 91 17.91 -27.71 -0.92
N ASP A 92 18.12 -28.01 0.35
CA ASP A 92 17.88 -27.06 1.44
C ASP A 92 18.77 -25.82 1.29
N GLU A 93 20.00 -25.95 0.79
CA GLU A 93 20.90 -24.81 0.55
C GLU A 93 20.54 -23.98 -0.68
N ILE A 94 20.29 -24.62 -1.83
CA ILE A 94 20.10 -23.91 -3.11
C ILE A 94 18.71 -23.26 -3.23
N PHE A 95 17.72 -23.76 -2.50
CA PHE A 95 16.33 -23.32 -2.61
C PHE A 95 15.84 -22.48 -1.42
N GLN A 96 16.61 -22.29 -0.35
CA GLN A 96 16.14 -21.55 0.84
C GLN A 96 15.80 -20.07 0.58
N ARG A 97 16.45 -19.39 -0.37
CA ARG A 97 16.28 -17.94 -0.55
C ARG A 97 16.43 -17.46 -2.00
N GLY A 98 15.43 -16.70 -2.46
CA GLY A 98 15.40 -16.08 -3.78
C GLY A 98 16.31 -14.85 -3.95
N VAL A 99 16.13 -14.14 -5.06
CA VAL A 99 16.91 -12.96 -5.46
C VAL A 99 16.01 -11.76 -5.76
N ASP A 100 16.51 -10.57 -5.44
CA ASP A 100 15.98 -9.29 -5.90
C ASP A 100 17.15 -8.41 -6.40
N PRO A 101 17.39 -8.43 -7.71
CA PRO A 101 18.46 -7.65 -8.31
C PRO A 101 18.00 -6.21 -8.59
N ASP A 102 18.93 -5.28 -8.47
CA ASP A 102 18.72 -3.91 -8.89
C ASP A 102 18.36 -3.87 -10.39
N VAL A 103 17.25 -3.21 -10.72
CA VAL A 103 16.69 -3.18 -12.09
C VAL A 103 17.62 -2.55 -13.11
N SER A 104 18.54 -1.68 -12.68
CA SER A 104 19.45 -0.95 -13.56
C SER A 104 20.77 -1.69 -13.78
N THR A 105 21.28 -2.37 -12.75
CA THR A 105 22.62 -2.99 -12.74
C THR A 105 22.59 -4.52 -12.78
N GLY A 106 21.46 -5.14 -12.44
CA GLY A 106 21.33 -6.59 -12.27
C GLY A 106 22.07 -7.15 -11.05
N ILE A 107 22.57 -6.29 -10.15
CA ILE A 107 23.33 -6.70 -8.96
C ILE A 107 22.36 -7.00 -7.82
N VAL A 108 22.55 -8.14 -7.14
CA VAL A 108 21.80 -8.51 -5.94
C VAL A 108 22.53 -8.00 -4.70
N ASN A 109 21.89 -7.10 -3.94
CA ASN A 109 22.51 -6.40 -2.80
C ASN A 109 22.22 -7.04 -1.44
N HIS A 110 21.63 -8.24 -1.42
CA HIS A 110 21.30 -8.98 -0.20
C HIS A 110 21.80 -10.43 -0.26
N LYS A 111 21.79 -11.14 0.87
CA LYS A 111 22.13 -12.57 0.91
C LYS A 111 21.10 -13.40 0.15
N HIS A 112 21.54 -14.40 -0.61
CA HIS A 112 20.68 -15.27 -1.41
C HIS A 112 21.32 -16.65 -1.57
N SER A 113 20.53 -17.66 -1.94
CA SER A 113 21.00 -19.05 -2.08
C SER A 113 21.84 -19.26 -3.34
N SER A 114 21.57 -18.50 -4.40
CA SER A 114 22.22 -18.73 -5.67
C SER A 114 23.64 -18.15 -5.62
N ARG A 115 24.62 -18.88 -6.12
CA ARG A 115 26.03 -18.44 -6.21
C ARG A 115 26.25 -17.33 -7.26
N PHE A 116 25.17 -16.70 -7.74
CA PHE A 116 25.07 -16.16 -9.10
C PHE A 116 24.90 -14.64 -9.14
N SER A 117 25.66 -14.04 -10.06
CA SER A 117 25.40 -12.73 -10.66
C SER A 117 24.65 -12.97 -11.99
N ILE A 118 23.68 -12.13 -12.33
CA ILE A 118 22.77 -12.26 -13.51
C ILE A 118 23.46 -12.32 -14.88
N ASN A 119 24.78 -12.23 -14.93
CA ASN A 119 25.58 -12.14 -16.14
C ASN A 119 26.48 -13.38 -16.40
N ASP A 120 26.17 -14.55 -15.84
CA ASP A 120 26.99 -15.76 -16.03
C ASP A 120 26.37 -16.73 -17.07
N ASP A 121 27.09 -16.94 -18.18
CA ASP A 121 26.73 -17.88 -19.25
C ASP A 121 26.65 -19.36 -18.77
N GLN A 122 27.16 -19.67 -17.56
CA GLN A 122 27.12 -21.01 -16.97
C GLN A 122 25.83 -21.34 -16.19
N GLU A 123 24.91 -20.37 -16.02
CA GLU A 123 23.67 -20.57 -15.25
C GLU A 123 22.81 -21.72 -15.81
N LYS A 124 22.71 -21.80 -17.14
CA LYS A 124 21.92 -22.85 -17.80
C LYS A 124 22.44 -24.24 -17.48
N ASP A 125 23.75 -24.45 -17.60
CA ASP A 125 24.38 -25.76 -17.34
C ASP A 125 24.24 -26.15 -15.87
N TYR A 126 24.35 -25.17 -14.96
CA TYR A 126 24.13 -25.39 -13.53
C TYR A 126 22.70 -25.85 -13.24
N TRP A 127 21.68 -25.14 -13.70
CA TRP A 127 20.30 -25.56 -13.45
C TRP A 127 19.96 -26.88 -14.13
N GLN A 128 20.53 -27.14 -15.31
CA GLN A 128 20.39 -28.41 -16.02
C GLN A 128 21.09 -29.58 -15.33
N SER A 129 21.97 -29.34 -14.36
CA SER A 129 22.54 -30.40 -13.52
C SER A 129 21.51 -31.00 -12.55
N PHE A 130 20.38 -30.33 -12.32
CA PHE A 130 19.28 -30.81 -11.47
C PHE A 130 18.09 -31.26 -12.31
N SER A 131 17.54 -32.42 -12.02
CA SER A 131 16.40 -32.95 -12.77
C SER A 131 15.06 -32.50 -12.15
N VAL A 132 14.07 -32.22 -13.00
CA VAL A 132 12.68 -31.97 -12.55
C VAL A 132 12.15 -33.13 -11.67
N PRO A 133 12.38 -34.43 -11.97
CA PRO A 133 11.99 -35.52 -11.08
C PRO A 133 12.62 -35.48 -9.68
N SER A 134 13.92 -35.20 -9.57
CA SER A 134 14.59 -35.13 -8.26
C SER A 134 14.06 -34.00 -7.37
N ILE A 135 13.73 -32.85 -7.97
CA ILE A 135 13.15 -31.73 -7.23
C ILE A 135 11.70 -32.03 -6.82
N ASN A 136 10.93 -32.72 -7.66
CA ASN A 136 9.60 -33.19 -7.27
C ASN A 136 9.66 -34.22 -6.13
N GLU A 137 10.64 -35.13 -6.13
CA GLU A 137 10.85 -36.06 -5.02
C GLU A 137 11.15 -35.30 -3.72
N TYR A 138 12.02 -34.29 -3.78
CA TYR A 138 12.29 -33.38 -2.66
C TYR A 138 11.03 -32.66 -2.17
N LYS A 139 10.25 -32.06 -3.08
CA LYS A 139 8.97 -31.41 -2.77
C LYS A 139 8.04 -32.35 -2.00
N LEU A 140 7.90 -33.60 -2.45
CA LEU A 140 7.03 -34.59 -1.80
C LEU A 140 7.55 -34.99 -0.41
N LYS A 141 8.86 -35.18 -0.24
CA LYS A 141 9.48 -35.46 1.07
C LYS A 141 9.23 -34.31 2.05
N VAL A 142 9.47 -33.07 1.61
CA VAL A 142 9.23 -31.87 2.44
C VAL A 142 7.76 -31.78 2.86
N ARG A 143 6.82 -31.91 1.92
CA ARG A 143 5.37 -31.84 2.24
C ARG A 143 4.94 -32.94 3.22
N SER A 144 5.44 -34.16 3.02
CA SER A 144 5.19 -35.27 3.95
C SER A 144 5.71 -34.98 5.37
N GLU A 145 6.84 -34.28 5.50
CA GLU A 145 7.36 -33.89 6.82
C GLU A 145 6.60 -32.71 7.42
N ILE A 146 6.18 -31.73 6.62
CA ILE A 146 5.28 -30.67 7.07
C ILE A 146 3.98 -31.27 7.62
N GLU A 147 3.36 -32.20 6.89
CA GLU A 147 2.17 -32.93 7.35
C GLU A 147 2.43 -33.68 8.66
N ASN A 148 3.57 -34.37 8.77
CA ASN A 148 3.96 -35.08 9.98
C ASN A 148 4.11 -34.11 11.18
N VAL A 149 4.76 -32.96 11.00
CA VAL A 149 4.88 -31.93 12.05
C VAL A 149 3.51 -31.36 12.43
N LEU A 150 2.62 -31.10 11.47
CA LEU A 150 1.27 -30.58 11.76
C LEU A 150 0.40 -31.58 12.52
N MET A 151 0.50 -32.87 12.18
CA MET A 151 -0.38 -33.91 12.72
C MET A 151 0.15 -34.55 14.00
N ASN A 152 1.47 -34.72 14.11
CA ASN A 152 2.12 -35.45 15.20
C ASN A 152 3.07 -34.58 16.03
N GLY A 153 3.34 -33.34 15.62
CA GLY A 153 4.14 -32.40 16.38
C GLY A 153 3.39 -31.83 17.58
N ASN A 154 4.15 -31.46 18.62
CA ASN A 154 3.59 -30.83 19.82
C ASN A 154 3.42 -29.31 19.60
N LEU A 155 2.53 -28.94 18.67
CA LEU A 155 2.29 -27.54 18.30
C LEU A 155 1.29 -26.89 19.26
N ASN A 156 1.61 -25.69 19.74
CA ASN A 156 0.69 -24.89 20.54
C ASN A 156 0.02 -23.83 19.66
N PHE A 157 -1.23 -24.06 19.25
CA PHE A 157 -1.96 -23.12 18.38
C PHE A 157 -2.46 -21.85 19.08
N ASP A 158 -2.31 -21.75 20.41
CA ASP A 158 -2.53 -20.52 21.17
C ASP A 158 -1.27 -19.63 21.23
N ASP A 159 -0.11 -20.15 20.81
CA ASP A 159 1.15 -19.41 20.76
C ASP A 159 1.27 -18.60 19.45
N VAL A 160 1.54 -17.31 19.60
CA VAL A 160 1.73 -16.35 18.50
C VAL A 160 2.92 -16.73 17.63
N GLN A 161 4.02 -17.24 18.20
CA GLN A 161 5.18 -17.64 17.41
C GLN A 161 4.82 -18.83 16.52
N THR A 162 4.10 -19.81 17.04
CA THR A 162 3.57 -20.93 16.25
C THR A 162 2.70 -20.46 15.10
N LEU A 163 1.73 -19.57 15.36
CA LEU A 163 0.87 -19.04 14.30
C LEU A 163 1.66 -18.20 13.28
N ASN A 164 2.69 -17.45 13.70
CA ASN A 164 3.56 -16.72 12.79
C ASN A 164 4.32 -17.66 11.85
N ILE A 165 4.96 -18.73 12.35
CA ILE A 165 5.68 -19.71 11.52
C ILE A 165 4.76 -20.27 10.43
N LEU A 166 3.55 -20.70 10.83
CA LEU A 166 2.57 -21.29 9.90
C LEU A 166 2.11 -20.30 8.83
N ASN A 167 1.82 -19.05 9.21
CA ASN A 167 1.36 -18.04 8.27
C ASN A 167 2.48 -17.52 7.37
N VAL A 168 3.72 -17.39 7.85
CA VAL A 168 4.87 -17.02 7.01
C VAL A 168 5.07 -18.05 5.90
N ALA A 169 5.08 -19.35 6.24
CA ALA A 169 5.19 -20.41 5.24
C ALA A 169 4.03 -20.37 4.22
N LEU A 170 2.79 -20.20 4.71
CA LEU A 170 1.60 -20.21 3.88
C LEU A 170 1.50 -18.97 2.97
N GLU A 171 1.64 -17.76 3.51
CA GLU A 171 1.54 -16.53 2.72
C GLU A 171 2.71 -16.36 1.76
N HIS A 172 3.92 -16.84 2.11
CA HIS A 172 5.05 -16.85 1.17
C HIS A 172 4.76 -17.71 -0.06
N GLU A 173 4.21 -18.92 0.12
CA GLU A 173 3.85 -19.76 -1.03
C GLU A 173 2.79 -19.06 -1.91
N ILE A 174 1.84 -18.36 -1.30
CA ILE A 174 0.84 -17.56 -2.02
C ILE A 174 1.48 -16.41 -2.83
N MET A 175 2.42 -15.65 -2.27
CA MET A 175 3.10 -14.56 -2.98
C MET A 175 3.84 -15.07 -4.22
N HIS A 176 4.47 -16.23 -4.10
CA HIS A 176 5.19 -16.82 -5.21
C HIS A 176 4.27 -17.42 -6.29
N GLN A 177 3.05 -17.82 -5.95
CA GLN A 177 2.05 -18.20 -6.96
C GLN A 177 1.72 -17.00 -7.87
N GLU A 178 1.68 -15.78 -7.33
CA GLU A 178 1.57 -14.56 -8.15
C GLU A 178 2.87 -14.31 -8.96
N THR A 179 4.04 -14.52 -8.35
CA THR A 179 5.33 -14.40 -9.05
C THR A 179 5.43 -15.34 -10.27
N LEU A 180 4.90 -16.56 -10.16
CA LEU A 180 4.79 -17.49 -11.29
C LEU A 180 3.98 -16.88 -12.44
N MET A 181 2.94 -16.09 -12.15
CA MET A 181 2.13 -15.43 -13.18
C MET A 181 2.91 -14.33 -13.90
N TYR A 182 3.80 -13.61 -13.21
CA TYR A 182 4.73 -12.67 -13.88
C TYR A 182 5.61 -13.43 -14.88
N LEU A 183 6.14 -14.60 -14.50
CA LEU A 183 6.97 -15.43 -15.36
C LEU A 183 6.17 -15.99 -16.55
N TYR A 184 4.94 -16.45 -16.34
CA TYR A 184 4.09 -16.99 -17.40
C TYR A 184 3.66 -15.90 -18.39
N ALA A 185 3.49 -14.66 -17.92
CA ALA A 185 3.29 -13.51 -18.78
C ALA A 185 4.47 -13.26 -19.75
N GLN A 186 5.66 -13.79 -19.48
CA GLN A 186 6.84 -13.67 -20.36
C GLN A 186 7.21 -14.95 -21.10
N LEU A 187 6.52 -16.06 -20.83
CA LEU A 187 6.74 -17.32 -21.55
C LEU A 187 6.10 -17.27 -22.95
N PRO A 188 6.71 -17.96 -23.93
CA PRO A 188 6.00 -18.28 -25.16
C PRO A 188 4.81 -19.18 -24.84
N LEU A 189 3.67 -18.98 -25.52
CA LEU A 189 2.43 -19.74 -25.23
C LEU A 189 2.61 -21.25 -25.43
N GLU A 190 3.50 -21.68 -26.33
CA GLU A 190 3.84 -23.08 -26.53
C GLU A 190 4.60 -23.72 -25.35
N ALA A 191 5.10 -22.95 -24.39
CA ALA A 191 5.65 -23.50 -23.15
C ALA A 191 4.56 -23.80 -22.10
N LEU A 192 3.29 -23.47 -22.40
CA LEU A 192 2.15 -23.65 -21.50
C LEU A 192 1.15 -24.70 -22.03
N ARG A 193 0.50 -25.43 -21.12
CA ARG A 193 -0.55 -26.43 -21.37
C ARG A 193 -1.91 -25.75 -21.45
N LEU A 194 -2.23 -25.18 -22.60
CA LEU A 194 -3.54 -24.56 -22.83
C LEU A 194 -4.68 -25.60 -22.91
N ASP A 195 -4.36 -26.89 -23.04
CA ASP A 195 -5.32 -27.99 -23.15
C ASP A 195 -5.94 -28.41 -21.81
N ILE A 196 -5.34 -28.04 -20.69
CA ILE A 196 -5.84 -28.36 -19.33
C ILE A 196 -6.50 -27.18 -18.63
N VAL A 197 -6.61 -26.07 -19.36
CA VAL A 197 -6.99 -24.74 -18.91
C VAL A 197 -8.44 -24.53 -19.32
N ASN A 198 -9.32 -24.19 -18.37
CA ASN A 198 -10.74 -24.01 -18.65
C ASN A 198 -10.97 -22.71 -19.44
N GLU A 199 -11.38 -22.78 -20.70
CA GLU A 199 -11.55 -21.61 -21.60
C GLU A 199 -12.34 -20.46 -20.98
N GLU A 200 -13.32 -20.74 -20.10
CA GLU A 200 -14.11 -19.69 -19.43
C GLU A 200 -13.28 -18.81 -18.49
N ASP A 201 -12.27 -19.37 -17.81
CA ASP A 201 -11.39 -18.63 -16.88
C ASP A 201 -10.46 -17.64 -17.65
N PHE A 202 -10.44 -17.74 -18.99
CA PHE A 202 -9.58 -17.00 -19.92
C PHE A 202 -10.39 -16.24 -20.97
N ARG A 203 -11.70 -16.19 -20.83
CA ARG A 203 -12.52 -15.48 -21.78
C ARG A 203 -12.31 -13.99 -21.60
N LEU A 204 -11.68 -13.36 -22.59
CA LEU A 204 -11.48 -11.92 -22.60
C LEU A 204 -12.83 -11.21 -22.46
N CYS A 205 -12.90 -10.27 -21.51
CA CYS A 205 -14.02 -9.35 -21.40
C CYS A 205 -13.75 -8.17 -22.35
N HIS A 206 -14.65 -7.97 -23.31
CA HIS A 206 -14.50 -6.90 -24.29
C HIS A 206 -14.95 -5.55 -23.74
N VAL A 207 -14.36 -4.49 -24.31
CA VAL A 207 -14.68 -3.09 -24.02
C VAL A 207 -16.18 -2.83 -24.08
N THR A 208 -16.66 -2.05 -23.11
CA THR A 208 -18.01 -1.47 -23.11
C THR A 208 -17.95 0.02 -23.42
N LEU A 209 -18.53 0.42 -24.55
CA LEU A 209 -18.61 1.82 -24.97
C LEU A 209 -20.00 2.44 -24.68
N PRO A 210 -20.09 3.75 -24.37
CA PRO A 210 -18.97 4.69 -24.23
C PRO A 210 -18.16 4.44 -22.95
N LEU A 211 -16.87 4.75 -23.01
CA LEU A 211 -15.97 4.66 -21.87
C LEU A 211 -16.50 5.59 -20.74
N PRO A 212 -16.67 5.10 -19.49
CA PRO A 212 -17.14 5.94 -18.39
C PRO A 212 -16.15 7.06 -18.06
N ASP A 213 -16.61 8.21 -17.58
CA ASP A 213 -15.67 9.28 -17.17
C ASP A 213 -14.88 8.88 -15.92
N ASN A 214 -13.58 9.17 -15.91
CA ASN A 214 -12.78 9.06 -14.68
C ASN A 214 -12.99 10.30 -13.80
N LYS A 215 -13.99 10.24 -12.94
CA LYS A 215 -14.41 11.35 -12.09
C LYS A 215 -13.39 11.61 -10.98
N TRP A 216 -13.24 12.89 -10.61
CA TRP A 216 -12.53 13.30 -9.41
C TRP A 216 -13.47 13.20 -8.20
N ILE A 217 -13.07 12.42 -7.21
CA ILE A 217 -13.82 12.19 -5.97
C ILE A 217 -13.12 12.96 -4.85
N GLN A 218 -13.79 13.99 -4.34
CA GLN A 218 -13.31 14.77 -3.20
C GLN A 218 -13.35 13.92 -1.92
N LEU A 219 -12.19 13.78 -1.29
CA LEU A 219 -12.01 13.17 0.02
C LEU A 219 -11.64 14.29 1.01
N PRO A 220 -12.35 14.45 2.15
CA PRO A 220 -12.19 15.61 3.02
C PRO A 220 -10.85 15.65 3.78
N GLY A 221 -10.08 14.55 3.76
CA GLY A 221 -8.90 14.40 4.58
C GLY A 221 -9.24 14.17 6.05
N GLY A 222 -8.26 13.65 6.80
CA GLY A 222 -8.44 13.30 8.20
C GLY A 222 -7.33 12.43 8.75
N GLN A 223 -7.44 12.13 10.04
CA GLN A 223 -6.54 11.20 10.70
C GLN A 223 -6.79 9.78 10.19
N ILE A 224 -5.70 9.06 9.96
CA ILE A 224 -5.71 7.66 9.57
C ILE A 224 -4.55 6.95 10.27
N SER A 225 -4.62 5.64 10.32
CA SER A 225 -3.50 4.84 10.80
C SER A 225 -3.10 3.85 9.73
N LEU A 226 -1.80 3.81 9.45
CA LEU A 226 -1.15 2.79 8.66
C LEU A 226 -0.71 1.64 9.55
N GLY A 227 -0.51 0.46 8.96
CA GLY A 227 -0.05 -0.73 9.67
C GLY A 227 -1.00 -1.21 10.77
N LYS A 228 -0.47 -2.05 11.65
CA LYS A 228 -1.19 -2.64 12.77
C LYS A 228 -0.32 -2.66 14.04
N PRO A 229 -0.94 -2.58 15.24
CA PRO A 229 -0.18 -2.53 16.49
C PRO A 229 0.41 -3.91 16.82
N TYR A 230 1.62 -3.95 17.40
CA TYR A 230 2.23 -5.20 17.89
C TYR A 230 1.40 -5.87 19.00
N ASN A 231 0.84 -5.06 19.91
CA ASN A 231 0.12 -5.53 21.10
C ASN A 231 -1.39 -5.28 20.97
N GLU A 232 -2.00 -5.78 19.89
CA GLU A 232 -3.45 -5.70 19.73
C GLU A 232 -4.14 -6.57 20.79
N LYS A 233 -5.03 -5.98 21.61
CA LYS A 233 -5.88 -6.72 22.56
C LYS A 233 -7.05 -7.41 21.85
N SER A 234 -6.82 -7.93 20.64
CA SER A 234 -7.83 -8.69 19.91
C SER A 234 -7.97 -10.08 20.56
N THR A 235 -9.21 -10.56 20.65
CA THR A 235 -9.50 -11.95 21.05
C THR A 235 -9.16 -12.95 19.95
N THR A 236 -8.80 -12.49 18.76
CA THR A 236 -8.45 -13.32 17.59
C THR A 236 -7.11 -12.90 17.00
N PHE A 237 -6.22 -13.86 16.80
CA PHE A 237 -4.93 -13.64 16.17
C PHE A 237 -5.10 -13.18 14.72
N SER A 238 -4.36 -12.14 14.33
CA SER A 238 -4.32 -11.61 12.97
C SER A 238 -2.87 -11.50 12.50
N PHE A 239 -2.48 -12.33 11.53
CA PHE A 239 -1.14 -12.28 10.95
C PHE A 239 -0.88 -10.96 10.22
N GLY A 240 0.39 -10.57 10.17
CA GLY A 240 0.90 -9.49 9.34
C GLY A 240 2.41 -9.67 9.16
N TRP A 241 2.93 -9.24 8.03
CA TRP A 241 4.38 -9.19 7.82
C TRP A 241 5.02 -8.09 8.68
N ASP A 242 6.31 -8.21 8.94
CA ASP A 242 7.07 -7.25 9.74
C ASP A 242 6.88 -5.78 9.29
N ASN A 243 6.84 -5.53 7.97
CA ASN A 243 6.61 -4.20 7.39
C ASN A 243 5.20 -3.62 7.60
N GLU A 244 4.26 -4.44 8.08
CA GLU A 244 2.90 -4.02 8.42
C GLU A 244 2.80 -3.50 9.85
N PHE A 245 3.91 -3.49 10.61
CA PHE A 245 3.98 -3.03 11.99
C PHE A 245 5.07 -1.95 12.19
N PRO A 246 4.96 -1.12 13.25
CA PRO A 246 3.77 -0.96 14.10
C PRO A 246 2.66 -0.17 13.39
N CYS A 247 1.61 0.12 14.16
CA CYS A 247 0.58 1.08 13.77
C CYS A 247 1.21 2.48 13.72
N GLU A 248 1.15 3.15 12.58
CA GLU A 248 1.66 4.52 12.39
C GLU A 248 0.49 5.50 12.19
N PRO A 249 0.16 6.31 13.22
CA PRO A 249 -0.81 7.38 13.08
C PRO A 249 -0.28 8.44 12.11
N THR A 250 -1.10 8.81 11.15
CA THR A 250 -0.76 9.82 10.15
C THR A 250 -2.00 10.66 9.78
N TYR A 251 -1.80 11.68 8.97
CA TYR A 251 -2.85 12.58 8.52
C TYR A 251 -2.82 12.66 6.99
N ALA A 252 -3.95 12.37 6.36
CA ALA A 252 -4.15 12.62 4.94
C ALA A 252 -4.85 13.97 4.78
N SER A 253 -4.18 14.94 4.16
CA SER A 253 -4.80 16.22 3.81
C SER A 253 -5.96 16.00 2.84
N SER A 254 -6.91 16.94 2.76
CA SER A 254 -8.02 16.88 1.78
C SER A 254 -7.51 16.78 0.34
N PHE A 255 -8.07 15.89 -0.48
CA PHE A 255 -7.57 15.61 -1.84
C PHE A 255 -8.68 15.11 -2.76
N GLU A 256 -8.46 15.21 -4.08
CA GLU A 256 -9.36 14.63 -5.08
C GLU A 256 -8.70 13.40 -5.72
N LEU A 257 -9.33 12.23 -5.59
CA LEU A 257 -8.81 10.98 -6.16
C LEU A 257 -9.64 10.56 -7.39
N GLN A 258 -8.99 10.02 -8.40
CA GLN A 258 -9.69 9.40 -9.53
C GLN A 258 -10.57 8.21 -9.09
N SER A 259 -11.81 8.20 -9.59
CA SER A 259 -12.84 7.20 -9.31
C SER A 259 -12.44 5.78 -9.71
N HIS A 260 -11.56 5.61 -10.69
CA HIS A 260 -10.99 4.33 -11.11
C HIS A 260 -9.51 4.49 -11.50
N PRO A 261 -8.71 3.40 -11.58
CA PRO A 261 -7.36 3.43 -12.12
C PRO A 261 -7.33 3.93 -13.56
N VAL A 262 -6.19 4.45 -13.99
CA VAL A 262 -5.99 4.91 -15.36
C VAL A 262 -6.18 3.75 -16.32
N ARG A 263 -7.00 3.96 -17.35
CA ARG A 263 -7.31 2.90 -18.31
C ARG A 263 -6.31 2.88 -19.45
N ILE A 264 -6.30 1.76 -20.18
CA ILE A 264 -5.55 1.59 -21.42
C ILE A 264 -5.88 2.73 -22.40
N GLY A 265 -7.16 3.08 -22.57
CA GLY A 265 -7.56 4.16 -23.48
C GLY A 265 -7.08 5.55 -23.04
N ASP A 266 -7.05 5.82 -21.74
CA ASP A 266 -6.54 7.10 -21.21
C ASP A 266 -5.01 7.19 -21.39
N PHE A 267 -4.29 6.11 -21.07
CA PHE A 267 -2.84 6.04 -21.22
C PHE A 267 -2.40 6.03 -22.70
N LEU A 268 -3.20 5.44 -23.59
CA LEU A 268 -2.95 5.50 -25.03
C LEU A 268 -2.90 6.95 -25.54
N GLN A 269 -3.70 7.87 -24.98
CA GLN A 269 -3.61 9.29 -25.34
C GLN A 269 -2.25 9.89 -24.96
N PHE A 270 -1.71 9.54 -23.80
CA PHE A 270 -0.35 9.93 -23.41
C PHE A 270 0.71 9.39 -24.39
N VAL A 271 0.59 8.12 -24.79
CA VAL A 271 1.48 7.51 -25.79
C VAL A 271 1.40 8.26 -27.13
N LEU A 272 0.19 8.49 -27.63
CA LEU A 272 -0.06 9.18 -28.90
C LEU A 272 0.40 10.66 -28.88
N ASP A 273 0.35 11.31 -27.72
CA ASP A 273 0.87 12.66 -27.49
C ASP A 273 2.39 12.70 -27.24
N ASN A 274 3.14 11.76 -27.80
CA ASN A 274 4.60 11.70 -27.70
C ASN A 274 5.11 11.55 -26.25
N GLY A 275 4.35 10.85 -25.40
CA GLY A 275 4.68 10.66 -23.98
C GLY A 275 6.07 10.07 -23.76
N TYR A 276 6.44 9.04 -24.51
CA TYR A 276 7.73 8.34 -24.40
C TYR A 276 8.91 9.07 -25.06
N THR A 277 8.66 10.07 -25.91
CA THR A 277 9.73 10.82 -26.60
C THR A 277 9.92 12.23 -26.03
N THR A 278 9.06 12.67 -25.13
CA THR A 278 9.06 14.03 -24.58
C THR A 278 9.74 14.08 -23.20
N LYS A 279 11.02 14.48 -23.16
CA LYS A 279 11.88 14.48 -21.95
C LYS A 279 11.26 15.11 -20.70
N LYS A 280 10.53 16.22 -20.83
CA LYS A 280 10.01 16.99 -19.68
C LYS A 280 9.01 16.23 -18.79
N TRP A 281 8.47 15.11 -19.25
CA TRP A 281 7.58 14.27 -18.43
C TRP A 281 8.34 13.34 -17.49
N TRP A 282 9.63 13.15 -17.70
CA TRP A 282 10.39 12.11 -17.06
C TRP A 282 11.43 12.70 -16.11
N ASP A 283 11.72 11.98 -15.04
CA ASP A 283 12.95 12.22 -14.29
C ASP A 283 14.15 11.88 -15.16
N HIS A 284 15.30 12.50 -14.90
CA HIS A 284 16.47 12.38 -15.76
C HIS A 284 16.87 10.93 -16.01
N ASP A 285 17.10 10.18 -14.94
CA ASP A 285 17.56 8.78 -14.97
C ASP A 285 16.49 7.83 -15.52
N ALA A 286 15.21 8.19 -15.40
CA ALA A 286 14.10 7.44 -16.00
C ALA A 286 14.06 7.65 -17.51
N PHE A 287 14.25 8.90 -17.98
CA PHE A 287 14.29 9.19 -19.41
C PHE A 287 15.48 8.52 -20.10
N GLU A 288 16.66 8.54 -19.46
CA GLU A 288 17.84 7.83 -19.98
C GLU A 288 17.55 6.33 -20.13
N TRP A 289 16.98 5.71 -19.09
CA TRP A 289 16.58 4.31 -19.14
C TRP A 289 15.57 4.00 -20.27
N ILE A 290 14.55 4.84 -20.46
CA ILE A 290 13.57 4.70 -21.56
C ILE A 290 14.26 4.72 -22.93
N ILE A 291 15.19 5.66 -23.14
CA ILE A 291 15.91 5.82 -24.40
C ILE A 291 16.88 4.66 -24.64
N GLU A 292 17.69 4.30 -23.64
CA GLU A 292 18.66 3.20 -23.74
C GLU A 292 17.98 1.85 -23.96
N SER A 293 16.87 1.61 -23.26
CA SER A 293 16.07 0.40 -23.37
C SER A 293 15.12 0.41 -24.57
N LYS A 294 15.05 1.52 -25.32
CA LYS A 294 14.16 1.70 -26.49
C LYS A 294 12.69 1.43 -26.17
N ILE A 295 12.24 1.86 -25.00
CA ILE A 295 10.87 1.66 -24.54
C ILE A 295 9.99 2.73 -25.19
N CYS A 296 8.93 2.30 -25.90
CA CYS A 296 8.04 3.19 -26.64
C CYS A 296 6.58 3.16 -26.15
N HIS A 297 6.25 2.18 -25.30
CA HIS A 297 4.92 1.91 -24.77
C HIS A 297 5.06 0.95 -23.58
N PRO A 298 3.99 0.72 -22.79
CA PRO A 298 4.02 -0.26 -21.69
C PRO A 298 4.50 -1.64 -22.16
N THR A 299 5.14 -2.39 -21.26
CA THR A 299 5.78 -3.68 -21.58
C THR A 299 4.78 -4.76 -22.02
N SER A 300 3.52 -4.67 -21.55
CA SER A 300 2.45 -5.58 -21.98
C SER A 300 1.96 -5.29 -23.42
N TRP A 301 2.36 -4.18 -24.03
CA TRP A 301 1.90 -3.78 -25.35
C TRP A 301 2.89 -4.21 -26.44
N SER A 302 2.39 -4.31 -27.66
CA SER A 302 3.20 -4.42 -28.87
C SER A 302 2.66 -3.47 -29.94
N TYR A 303 3.52 -3.11 -30.90
CA TYR A 303 3.13 -2.27 -32.03
C TYR A 303 3.64 -2.88 -33.34
N ASP A 304 2.70 -3.26 -34.21
CA ASP A 304 2.94 -3.62 -35.61
C ASP A 304 1.78 -3.06 -36.45
N ASN A 305 1.97 -1.85 -36.99
CA ASN A 305 0.96 -1.00 -37.64
C ASN A 305 -0.19 -0.53 -36.72
N SER A 306 -0.58 -1.32 -35.72
CA SER A 306 -1.53 -0.97 -34.65
C SER A 306 -1.04 -1.46 -33.28
N TYR A 307 -1.54 -0.84 -32.22
CA TYR A 307 -1.22 -1.25 -30.84
C TYR A 307 -2.01 -2.50 -30.45
N ARG A 308 -1.33 -3.38 -29.71
CA ARG A 308 -1.92 -4.62 -29.19
C ARG A 308 -1.49 -4.85 -27.75
N VAL A 309 -2.28 -5.60 -27.00
CA VAL A 309 -2.10 -5.86 -25.57
C VAL A 309 -1.94 -7.36 -25.35
N ASN A 310 -1.05 -7.72 -24.42
CA ASN A 310 -0.78 -9.08 -24.01
C ASN A 310 -1.08 -9.25 -22.52
N PHE A 311 -1.94 -10.21 -22.19
CA PHE A 311 -2.12 -10.77 -20.85
C PHE A 311 -1.37 -12.11 -20.74
N ILE A 312 -1.69 -12.95 -19.75
CA ILE A 312 -0.93 -14.19 -19.52
C ILE A 312 -1.17 -15.19 -20.67
N LEU A 313 -2.42 -15.56 -20.91
CA LEU A 313 -2.77 -16.56 -21.93
C LEU A 313 -3.37 -15.95 -23.21
N GLN A 314 -3.86 -14.71 -23.13
CA GLN A 314 -4.40 -13.97 -24.27
C GLN A 314 -3.36 -12.98 -24.76
N ARG A 315 -2.91 -13.19 -25.99
CA ARG A 315 -1.88 -12.39 -26.64
C ARG A 315 -2.44 -11.73 -27.87
N ASP A 316 -1.71 -10.73 -28.36
CA ASP A 316 -2.03 -10.09 -29.62
C ASP A 316 -3.46 -9.50 -29.63
N ILE A 317 -3.95 -8.98 -28.50
CA ILE A 317 -5.31 -8.42 -28.44
C ILE A 317 -5.31 -7.02 -29.06
N PRO A 318 -6.16 -6.70 -30.05
CA PRO A 318 -6.30 -5.32 -30.54
C PRO A 318 -6.63 -4.37 -29.39
N ILE A 319 -5.85 -3.29 -29.22
CA ILE A 319 -5.97 -2.40 -28.05
C ILE A 319 -7.39 -1.82 -27.91
N GLU A 320 -8.08 -1.62 -29.02
CA GLU A 320 -9.45 -1.12 -29.09
C GLU A 320 -10.44 -2.02 -28.36
N SER A 321 -10.13 -3.31 -28.22
CA SER A 321 -10.98 -4.29 -27.55
C SER A 321 -10.93 -4.21 -26.02
N VAL A 322 -9.97 -3.46 -25.45
CA VAL A 322 -9.67 -3.43 -24.01
C VAL A 322 -9.40 -2.02 -23.48
N LEU A 323 -9.89 -0.98 -24.16
CA LEU A 323 -9.63 0.42 -23.78
C LEU A 323 -10.13 0.79 -22.37
N ASP A 324 -11.11 0.07 -21.83
CA ASP A 324 -11.67 0.25 -20.49
C ASP A 324 -11.01 -0.60 -19.40
N HIS A 325 -9.98 -1.39 -19.73
CA HIS A 325 -9.18 -2.10 -18.75
C HIS A 325 -8.17 -1.15 -18.07
N PRO A 326 -7.78 -1.38 -16.80
CA PRO A 326 -6.69 -0.65 -16.18
C PRO A 326 -5.36 -0.93 -16.91
N VAL A 327 -4.57 0.12 -17.15
CA VAL A 327 -3.25 -0.01 -17.77
C VAL A 327 -2.24 -0.60 -16.78
N THR A 328 -1.36 -1.48 -17.23
CA THR A 328 -0.23 -1.98 -16.42
C THR A 328 1.07 -1.30 -16.82
N VAL A 329 1.73 -0.63 -15.88
CA VAL A 329 2.93 0.22 -16.13
C VAL A 329 3.89 0.19 -14.95
N THR A 330 5.11 0.66 -15.18
CA THR A 330 6.08 1.01 -14.14
C THR A 330 5.66 2.27 -13.38
N GLN A 331 6.28 2.51 -12.21
CA GLN A 331 6.01 3.72 -11.44
C GLN A 331 6.49 4.98 -12.18
N VAL A 332 7.65 4.91 -12.86
CA VAL A 332 8.18 6.05 -13.61
C VAL A 332 7.28 6.43 -14.80
N GLU A 333 6.69 5.45 -15.48
CA GLU A 333 5.67 5.68 -16.51
C GLU A 333 4.41 6.34 -15.92
N ALA A 334 3.97 5.87 -14.75
CA ALA A 334 2.82 6.44 -14.04
C ALA A 334 3.06 7.91 -13.63
N LYS A 335 4.24 8.24 -13.09
CA LYS A 335 4.66 9.62 -12.77
C LYS A 335 4.74 10.49 -14.02
N ALA A 336 5.26 9.97 -15.13
CA ALA A 336 5.33 10.69 -16.39
C ALA A 336 3.92 11.01 -16.95
N TYR A 337 3.01 10.06 -16.85
CA TYR A 337 1.60 10.28 -17.18
C TYR A 337 0.97 11.38 -16.31
N CYS A 338 1.19 11.36 -14.99
CA CYS A 338 0.68 12.41 -14.08
C CYS A 338 1.17 13.81 -14.50
N ARG A 339 2.46 13.97 -14.83
CA ARG A 339 3.03 15.25 -15.31
C ARG A 339 2.43 15.70 -16.63
N TRP A 340 2.22 14.77 -17.57
CA TRP A 340 1.53 15.07 -18.82
C TRP A 340 0.08 15.50 -18.59
N LEU A 341 -0.65 14.78 -17.73
CA LEU A 341 -2.05 15.08 -17.42
C LEU A 341 -2.17 16.42 -16.68
N SER A 342 -1.19 16.75 -15.82
CA SER A 342 -1.08 18.07 -15.20
C SER A 342 -1.02 19.19 -16.22
N GLN A 343 -0.15 19.07 -17.23
CA GLN A 343 -0.09 20.08 -18.28
C GLN A 343 -1.37 20.13 -19.11
N LYS A 344 -2.01 18.98 -19.39
CA LYS A 344 -3.25 18.93 -20.17
C LYS A 344 -4.44 19.56 -19.47
N THR A 345 -4.52 19.39 -18.15
CA THR A 345 -5.69 19.82 -17.35
C THR A 345 -5.48 21.14 -16.63
N GLY A 346 -4.23 21.57 -16.43
CA GLY A 346 -3.87 22.72 -15.60
C GLY A 346 -3.92 22.45 -14.09
N TYR A 347 -4.22 21.23 -13.68
CA TYR A 347 -4.20 20.82 -12.26
C TYR A 347 -2.84 20.24 -11.88
N GLU A 348 -2.49 20.34 -10.60
CA GLU A 348 -1.38 19.57 -10.04
C GLU A 348 -1.84 18.14 -9.77
N ILE A 349 -1.24 17.18 -10.48
CA ILE A 349 -1.62 15.78 -10.51
C ILE A 349 -0.40 14.93 -10.20
N ASP A 350 -0.58 13.96 -9.31
CA ASP A 350 0.46 13.06 -8.86
C ASP A 350 -0.10 11.66 -8.57
N LEU A 351 0.76 10.73 -8.13
CA LEU A 351 0.36 9.47 -7.52
C LEU A 351 -0.06 9.66 -6.06
N PRO A 352 -1.09 8.95 -5.58
CA PRO A 352 -1.46 8.98 -4.17
C PRO A 352 -0.31 8.49 -3.30
N THR A 353 -0.19 9.01 -2.09
CA THR A 353 0.65 8.39 -1.05
C THR A 353 -0.02 7.11 -0.52
N GLU A 354 0.73 6.25 0.16
CA GLU A 354 0.19 5.10 0.90
C GLU A 354 -0.92 5.54 1.88
N ALA A 355 -0.72 6.65 2.59
CA ALA A 355 -1.71 7.21 3.51
C ALA A 355 -3.01 7.61 2.80
N GLU A 356 -2.92 8.31 1.67
CA GLU A 356 -4.08 8.72 0.88
C GLU A 356 -4.83 7.53 0.30
N TRP A 357 -4.10 6.54 -0.20
CA TRP A 357 -4.70 5.31 -0.72
C TRP A 357 -5.46 4.55 0.37
N VAL A 358 -4.83 4.35 1.54
CA VAL A 358 -5.42 3.66 2.69
C VAL A 358 -6.60 4.45 3.28
N TYR A 359 -6.56 5.78 3.24
CA TYR A 359 -7.67 6.66 3.62
C TYR A 359 -8.86 6.52 2.66
N ALA A 360 -8.60 6.48 1.35
CA ALA A 360 -9.62 6.33 0.32
C ALA A 360 -10.32 4.95 0.36
N MET A 361 -9.66 3.94 0.94
CA MET A 361 -10.23 2.60 1.17
C MET A 361 -11.14 2.49 2.40
N TRP A 362 -11.45 3.61 3.06
CA TRP A 362 -12.41 3.65 4.15
C TRP A 362 -13.81 3.99 3.64
N ASP A 363 -14.82 3.18 3.99
CA ASP A 363 -16.22 3.52 3.72
C ASP A 363 -16.68 4.50 4.80
N TRP A 364 -16.54 5.80 4.52
CA TRP A 364 -16.94 6.90 5.42
C TRP A 364 -18.44 6.95 5.70
N SER A 365 -19.28 6.33 4.87
CA SER A 365 -20.72 6.28 5.13
C SER A 365 -21.09 5.25 6.20
N LYS A 366 -20.26 4.21 6.33
CA LYS A 366 -20.45 3.10 7.29
C LYS A 366 -19.42 3.11 8.42
N CYS A 367 -18.41 3.97 8.34
CA CYS A 367 -17.26 4.02 9.23
C CYS A 367 -16.54 2.67 9.37
N ILE A 368 -16.38 1.94 8.26
CA ILE A 368 -15.69 0.65 8.24
C ILE A 368 -14.61 0.60 7.13
N PRO A 369 -13.55 -0.20 7.32
CA PRO A 369 -12.67 -0.58 6.23
C PRO A 369 -13.45 -1.25 5.09
N MET A 370 -13.16 -0.88 3.84
CA MET A 370 -13.56 -1.70 2.70
C MET A 370 -12.68 -2.95 2.61
N THR A 371 -13.22 -4.01 2.02
CA THR A 371 -12.49 -5.25 1.73
C THR A 371 -12.67 -5.62 0.26
N LEU A 372 -11.57 -5.95 -0.41
CA LEU A 372 -11.60 -6.45 -1.80
C LEU A 372 -11.76 -7.97 -1.84
N ALA A 373 -11.77 -8.64 -0.69
CA ALA A 373 -11.93 -10.09 -0.56
C ALA A 373 -13.40 -10.54 -0.44
N ASP A 374 -14.33 -9.85 -1.10
CA ASP A 374 -15.78 -10.09 -0.97
C ASP A 374 -16.39 -10.98 -2.09
N GLY A 375 -15.55 -11.49 -3.00
CA GLY A 375 -15.96 -12.31 -4.14
C GLY A 375 -16.49 -11.53 -5.35
N LYS A 376 -16.53 -10.19 -5.32
CA LYS A 376 -16.93 -9.34 -6.45
C LYS A 376 -15.76 -8.72 -7.21
N HIS A 377 -14.59 -8.72 -6.59
CA HIS A 377 -13.37 -8.14 -7.13
C HIS A 377 -12.56 -9.21 -7.90
N ASN A 378 -11.87 -8.78 -8.94
CA ASN A 378 -10.97 -9.58 -9.74
C ASN A 378 -9.66 -9.85 -8.98
N VAL A 379 -9.70 -10.85 -8.11
CA VAL A 379 -8.59 -11.41 -7.33
C VAL A 379 -8.70 -12.94 -7.35
N ASN A 380 -7.88 -13.66 -6.57
CA ASN A 380 -7.95 -15.12 -6.40
C ASN A 380 -7.72 -15.93 -7.70
N PHE A 381 -7.01 -15.38 -8.69
CA PHE A 381 -6.80 -16.04 -9.99
C PHE A 381 -8.14 -16.34 -10.70
N SER A 382 -9.19 -15.56 -10.39
CA SER A 382 -10.52 -15.75 -11.00
C SER A 382 -10.49 -15.46 -12.50
N HIS A 383 -9.61 -14.53 -12.91
CA HIS A 383 -9.24 -14.29 -14.30
C HIS A 383 -7.71 -14.14 -14.36
N LEU A 384 -7.09 -14.49 -15.48
CA LEU A 384 -5.66 -14.26 -15.72
C LEU A 384 -5.37 -13.00 -16.56
N HIS A 385 -6.25 -12.02 -16.44
CA HIS A 385 -6.15 -10.70 -17.05
C HIS A 385 -6.85 -9.65 -16.18
N THR A 386 -6.63 -8.38 -16.48
CA THR A 386 -7.38 -7.29 -15.86
C THR A 386 -8.84 -7.30 -16.33
N MET A 387 -9.76 -6.68 -15.59
CA MET A 387 -11.17 -6.56 -15.98
C MET A 387 -11.52 -5.11 -16.36
N PRO A 388 -12.56 -4.89 -17.19
CA PRO A 388 -13.09 -3.56 -17.46
C PRO A 388 -13.50 -2.86 -16.17
N ILE A 389 -13.11 -1.60 -16.00
CA ILE A 389 -13.27 -0.80 -14.77
C ILE A 389 -14.69 -0.81 -14.17
N ASN A 390 -15.74 -0.95 -14.97
CA ASN A 390 -17.15 -0.98 -14.55
C ASN A 390 -17.65 -2.36 -14.07
N SER A 391 -16.81 -3.39 -13.98
CA SER A 391 -17.24 -4.74 -13.58
C SER A 391 -17.53 -4.87 -12.08
N CYS A 392 -17.17 -3.87 -11.25
CA CYS A 392 -17.50 -3.83 -9.82
C CYS A 392 -18.61 -2.81 -9.52
N THR A 393 -19.47 -3.10 -8.54
CA THR A 393 -20.66 -2.30 -8.19
C THR A 393 -20.40 -1.10 -7.27
N ASP A 394 -19.14 -0.80 -6.96
CA ASP A 394 -18.79 0.27 -6.03
C ASP A 394 -19.13 1.65 -6.62
N LYS A 395 -19.96 2.41 -5.90
CA LYS A 395 -20.66 3.57 -6.48
C LYS A 395 -19.77 4.79 -6.74
N ASN A 396 -18.68 4.97 -5.98
CA ASN A 396 -17.88 6.20 -6.02
C ASN A 396 -16.42 5.93 -6.39
N LEU A 397 -15.71 5.13 -5.60
CA LEU A 397 -14.36 4.67 -5.89
C LEU A 397 -14.47 3.20 -6.30
N GLN A 398 -14.23 2.92 -7.58
CA GLN A 398 -14.33 1.60 -8.18
C GLN A 398 -13.08 0.81 -7.86
N TRP A 399 -13.08 0.18 -6.70
CA TRP A 399 -12.08 -0.80 -6.34
C TRP A 399 -12.48 -2.10 -7.01
N GLN A 400 -11.61 -2.66 -7.83
CA GLN A 400 -11.97 -3.82 -8.65
C GLN A 400 -11.06 -5.03 -8.40
N GLY A 401 -9.93 -4.87 -7.70
CA GLY A 401 -8.80 -5.77 -7.94
C GLY A 401 -8.31 -5.58 -9.39
N SER A 402 -7.68 -6.60 -9.98
CA SER A 402 -7.01 -6.60 -11.29
C SER A 402 -5.53 -6.23 -11.26
N ALA A 403 -5.09 -5.17 -10.59
CA ALA A 403 -3.68 -4.81 -10.51
C ALA A 403 -3.39 -4.04 -9.23
N PHE A 404 -2.19 -4.22 -8.69
CA PHE A 404 -1.67 -3.39 -7.60
C PHE A 404 -1.63 -1.93 -8.03
N GLU A 405 -1.94 -0.98 -7.16
CA GLU A 405 -1.89 0.45 -7.48
C GLU A 405 -0.60 1.07 -6.94
N TRP A 406 0.21 1.67 -7.82
CA TRP A 406 1.41 2.42 -7.43
C TRP A 406 1.06 3.61 -6.55
N THR A 407 1.86 3.79 -5.49
CA THR A 407 1.87 5.01 -4.68
C THR A 407 3.15 5.81 -4.92
N SER A 408 3.18 7.06 -4.47
CA SER A 408 4.40 7.88 -4.37
C SER A 408 5.25 7.55 -3.14
N SER A 409 4.75 6.70 -2.22
CA SER A 409 5.43 6.38 -0.96
C SER A 409 6.60 5.42 -1.19
N ILE A 410 7.79 5.82 -0.75
CA ILE A 410 8.97 4.96 -0.67
C ILE A 410 8.72 3.88 0.39
N PHE A 411 9.09 2.64 0.11
CA PHE A 411 8.99 1.54 1.05
C PHE A 411 10.01 1.70 2.16
N ARG A 412 9.52 2.12 3.33
CA ARG A 412 10.31 2.38 4.54
C ARG A 412 9.66 1.70 5.75
N PRO A 413 10.44 1.43 6.82
CA PRO A 413 9.87 0.95 8.06
C PRO A 413 8.98 2.04 8.67
N PHE A 414 7.88 1.62 9.29
CA PHE A 414 7.10 2.54 10.11
C PHE A 414 7.90 2.98 11.35
N SER A 415 7.55 4.14 11.89
CA SER A 415 8.15 4.67 13.11
C SER A 415 7.94 3.71 14.28
N GLY A 416 9.04 3.21 14.85
CA GLY A 416 9.00 2.20 15.91
C GLY A 416 9.03 0.74 15.42
N TYR A 417 9.37 0.49 14.16
CA TYR A 417 9.63 -0.86 13.64
C TYR A 417 10.66 -1.62 14.50
N HIS A 418 10.32 -2.85 14.92
CA HIS A 418 11.14 -3.68 15.80
C HIS A 418 12.13 -4.60 15.08
N GLY A 419 12.25 -4.49 13.75
CA GLY A 419 13.08 -5.42 12.96
C GLY A 419 12.26 -6.56 12.35
N SER A 420 12.95 -7.38 11.53
CA SER A 420 12.30 -8.49 10.83
C SER A 420 11.81 -9.59 11.75
N LEU A 421 10.85 -10.38 11.25
CA LEU A 421 10.44 -11.61 11.90
C LEU A 421 11.69 -12.48 12.16
N PRO A 422 11.89 -13.00 13.38
CA PRO A 422 13.08 -13.78 13.70
C PRO A 422 13.31 -14.98 12.78
N THR A 423 12.23 -15.58 12.26
CA THR A 423 12.26 -16.74 11.37
C THR A 423 12.51 -16.39 9.90
N TYR A 424 12.45 -15.09 9.54
CA TYR A 424 12.73 -14.61 8.20
C TYR A 424 13.45 -13.24 8.22
N PRO A 425 14.72 -13.21 8.67
CA PRO A 425 15.50 -11.99 8.67
C PRO A 425 15.75 -11.51 7.24
N GLY A 426 15.58 -10.20 7.00
CA GLY A 426 15.81 -9.60 5.70
C GLY A 426 14.61 -9.64 4.75
N TYR A 427 13.44 -10.13 5.18
CA TYR A 427 12.24 -10.15 4.34
C TYR A 427 11.83 -8.75 3.88
N SER A 428 11.74 -7.79 4.79
CA SER A 428 11.42 -6.39 4.45
C SER A 428 12.64 -5.47 4.56
N SER A 429 13.50 -5.70 5.55
CA SER A 429 14.59 -4.76 5.87
C SER A 429 15.60 -4.60 4.75
N ASP A 430 15.77 -5.62 3.89
CA ASP A 430 16.72 -5.58 2.78
C ASP A 430 16.24 -4.64 1.65
N PHE A 431 14.97 -4.21 1.69
CA PHE A 431 14.33 -3.36 0.69
C PHE A 431 14.01 -1.95 1.18
N PHE A 432 14.43 -1.60 2.41
CA PHE A 432 14.37 -0.24 2.92
C PHE A 432 15.56 0.59 2.40
N ASP A 433 15.66 0.66 1.07
CA ASP A 433 16.85 1.11 0.33
C ASP A 433 16.63 2.39 -0.51
N ASP A 434 15.46 3.03 -0.34
CA ASP A 434 14.99 4.19 -1.10
C ASP A 434 14.80 3.97 -2.61
N ARG A 435 14.86 2.71 -3.08
CA ARG A 435 14.59 2.35 -4.49
C ARG A 435 13.22 1.70 -4.68
N HIS A 436 12.70 1.10 -3.62
CA HIS A 436 11.40 0.43 -3.63
C HIS A 436 10.27 1.36 -3.22
N PHE A 437 9.13 1.20 -3.87
CA PHE A 437 7.94 1.99 -3.59
C PHE A 437 6.75 1.09 -3.29
N VAL A 438 5.84 1.58 -2.46
CA VAL A 438 4.68 0.82 -1.98
C VAL A 438 3.62 0.71 -3.08
N LEU A 439 3.06 -0.50 -3.22
CA LEU A 439 1.86 -0.78 -3.99
C LEU A 439 0.82 -1.48 -3.13
N LEU A 440 -0.45 -1.20 -3.40
CA LEU A 440 -1.58 -1.65 -2.59
C LEU A 440 -2.71 -2.22 -3.46
N GLY A 441 -3.65 -2.95 -2.86
CA GLY A 441 -4.89 -3.39 -3.50
C GLY A 441 -4.90 -4.77 -4.17
N GLY A 442 -3.73 -5.31 -4.54
CA GLY A 442 -3.63 -6.64 -5.15
C GLY A 442 -4.02 -6.71 -6.63
N SER A 443 -3.55 -7.75 -7.30
CA SER A 443 -3.82 -8.04 -8.71
C SER A 443 -4.84 -9.16 -8.90
N PHE A 444 -5.22 -9.43 -10.16
CA PHE A 444 -6.02 -10.60 -10.50
C PHE A 444 -5.38 -11.93 -10.07
N ALA A 445 -4.05 -11.93 -9.92
CA ALA A 445 -3.24 -13.07 -9.48
C ALA A 445 -2.90 -13.04 -7.98
N THR A 446 -3.51 -12.15 -7.18
CA THR A 446 -3.32 -12.12 -5.73
C THR A 446 -4.41 -12.92 -5.01
N ASP A 447 -4.04 -13.82 -4.09
CA ASP A 447 -5.02 -14.49 -3.22
C ASP A 447 -5.60 -13.51 -2.20
N SER A 448 -6.91 -13.58 -2.00
CA SER A 448 -7.68 -12.81 -1.03
C SER A 448 -7.13 -12.83 0.41
N LYS A 449 -6.35 -13.84 0.81
CA LYS A 449 -5.68 -13.86 2.12
C LYS A 449 -4.63 -12.75 2.28
N LEU A 450 -4.00 -12.32 1.19
CA LEU A 450 -3.05 -11.18 1.18
C LEU A 450 -3.75 -9.83 1.07
N ILE A 451 -5.03 -9.82 0.71
CA ILE A 451 -5.80 -8.59 0.50
C ILE A 451 -6.25 -8.03 1.86
N ARG A 452 -5.45 -7.11 2.38
CA ARG A 452 -5.75 -6.36 3.60
C ARG A 452 -5.14 -4.96 3.50
N ARG A 453 -5.74 -3.99 4.19
CA ARG A 453 -5.29 -2.58 4.15
C ARG A 453 -3.86 -2.37 4.64
N THR A 454 -3.37 -3.29 5.47
CA THR A 454 -2.02 -3.24 6.03
C THR A 454 -0.99 -3.92 5.15
N PHE A 455 -1.40 -4.72 4.16
CA PHE A 455 -0.48 -5.45 3.30
C PHE A 455 0.21 -4.48 2.34
N ARG A 456 1.53 -4.39 2.46
CA ARG A 456 2.37 -3.52 1.64
C ARG A 456 3.16 -4.40 0.69
N ASN A 457 2.87 -4.29 -0.61
CA ASN A 457 3.74 -4.83 -1.63
C ASN A 457 4.76 -3.76 -2.04
N TRP A 458 5.91 -4.14 -2.59
CA TRP A 458 6.93 -3.18 -2.99
C TRP A 458 7.73 -3.66 -4.19
N PHE A 459 8.06 -2.74 -5.08
CA PHE A 459 8.91 -2.98 -6.24
C PHE A 459 9.73 -1.72 -6.56
N GLN A 460 10.85 -1.91 -7.26
CA GLN A 460 11.64 -0.81 -7.82
C GLN A 460 10.84 -0.08 -8.89
N ASP A 461 11.03 1.24 -8.99
CA ASP A 461 10.24 2.15 -9.83
C ASP A 461 10.24 1.83 -11.34
N LYS A 462 11.29 1.18 -11.85
CA LYS A 462 11.45 0.72 -13.25
C LYS A 462 11.13 -0.76 -13.46
N TYR A 463 10.65 -1.50 -12.46
CA TYR A 463 10.36 -2.92 -12.62
C TYR A 463 9.10 -3.14 -13.47
N VAL A 464 9.27 -3.65 -14.70
CA VAL A 464 8.23 -3.71 -15.74
C VAL A 464 7.28 -4.92 -15.66
N TYR A 465 7.58 -5.91 -14.81
CA TYR A 465 6.90 -7.21 -14.86
C TYR A 465 5.78 -7.39 -13.84
N VAL A 466 5.69 -6.51 -12.84
CA VAL A 466 4.62 -6.56 -11.83
C VAL A 466 3.29 -6.16 -12.45
N PHE A 467 2.20 -6.82 -12.05
CA PHE A 467 0.85 -6.41 -12.43
C PHE A 467 0.42 -5.18 -11.64
N ALA A 468 0.95 -4.02 -12.04
CA ALA A 468 0.73 -2.75 -11.36
C ALA A 468 0.10 -1.70 -12.29
N THR A 469 -0.95 -1.06 -11.81
CA THR A 469 -1.64 0.10 -12.38
C THR A 469 -1.47 1.30 -11.44
N PHE A 470 -2.22 2.38 -11.67
CA PHE A 470 -2.19 3.55 -10.80
C PHE A 470 -3.46 4.38 -10.93
N ARG A 471 -3.70 5.22 -9.92
CA ARG A 471 -4.67 6.32 -9.95
C ARG A 471 -3.94 7.64 -9.85
N CYS A 472 -4.57 8.68 -10.40
CA CYS A 472 -4.12 10.03 -10.15
C CYS A 472 -4.82 10.61 -8.92
N VAL A 473 -4.04 11.29 -8.07
CA VAL A 473 -4.55 12.28 -7.13
C VAL A 473 -4.37 13.65 -7.75
N LYS A 474 -5.44 14.44 -7.75
CA LYS A 474 -5.37 15.86 -7.96
C LYS A 474 -5.07 16.47 -6.60
N ARG A 475 -3.92 17.12 -6.52
CA ARG A 475 -3.62 17.99 -5.39
C ARG A 475 -4.62 19.13 -5.53
N ASN A 476 -5.65 19.10 -4.68
CA ASN A 476 -6.30 20.35 -4.31
C ASN A 476 -5.16 21.26 -3.92
N GLY A 477 -5.10 22.45 -4.48
CA GLY A 477 -4.17 23.45 -3.98
C GLY A 477 -4.51 23.65 -2.50
N HIS A 478 -3.93 22.82 -1.63
CA HIS A 478 -3.47 23.24 -0.33
C HIS A 478 -2.36 24.20 -0.66
N THR A 479 -2.80 25.39 -1.04
CA THR A 479 -2.30 26.53 -0.34
C THR A 479 -2.46 26.27 1.17
N ASP A 480 -1.54 25.53 1.78
CA ASP A 480 -0.68 26.25 2.72
C ASP A 480 -0.30 27.49 1.93
N PHE A 481 -1.00 28.63 2.09
CA PHE A 481 -0.77 29.82 1.25
C PHE A 481 0.74 29.93 1.09
N PRO A 482 1.32 29.60 -0.10
CA PRO A 482 2.76 29.47 -0.17
C PRO A 482 3.24 30.87 0.12
N LEU A 483 3.83 31.06 1.31
CA LEU A 483 4.08 32.40 1.85
C LEU A 483 4.69 33.20 0.72
N THR A 484 3.95 34.18 0.22
CA THR A 484 4.41 34.98 -0.90
C THR A 484 5.68 35.69 -0.45
N MET A 485 6.48 36.20 -1.39
CA MET A 485 7.64 37.00 -0.97
C MET A 485 7.22 38.17 -0.06
N THR A 486 6.06 38.75 -0.34
CA THR A 486 5.42 39.76 0.51
C THR A 486 5.08 39.24 1.91
N ASP A 487 4.56 38.02 2.04
CA ASP A 487 4.26 37.44 3.36
C ASP A 487 5.53 37.13 4.15
N ARG A 488 6.57 36.60 3.51
CA ARG A 488 7.86 36.33 4.18
C ARG A 488 8.51 37.62 4.63
N GLU A 489 8.51 38.65 3.79
CA GLU A 489 8.99 39.99 4.16
C GLU A 489 8.18 40.59 5.30
N ARG A 490 6.85 40.44 5.30
CA ARG A 490 5.97 40.88 6.38
C ARG A 490 6.31 40.20 7.69
N ILE A 491 6.42 38.85 7.70
CA ILE A 491 6.79 38.08 8.89
C ILE A 491 8.18 38.47 9.41
N ILE A 492 9.17 38.58 8.53
CA ILE A 492 10.53 38.97 8.92
C ILE A 492 10.52 40.39 9.53
N ASN A 493 9.81 41.34 8.92
CA ASN A 493 9.73 42.71 9.41
C ASN A 493 9.04 42.82 10.77
N THR A 494 7.94 42.08 10.98
CA THR A 494 7.21 42.12 12.26
C THR A 494 7.97 41.40 13.37
N LEU A 495 8.68 40.31 13.08
CA LEU A 495 9.51 39.60 14.07
C LEU A 495 10.85 40.28 14.35
N SER A 496 11.38 41.05 13.40
CA SER A 496 12.67 41.76 13.55
C SER A 496 12.52 43.14 14.20
N ASN A 497 11.30 43.61 14.47
CA ASN A 497 11.07 44.88 15.15
C ASN A 497 11.63 44.84 16.59
N PRO A 498 12.58 45.71 16.95
CA PRO A 498 13.26 45.68 18.25
C PRO A 498 12.39 46.18 19.41
N ASN A 499 11.31 46.92 19.11
CA ASN A 499 10.43 47.50 20.11
C ASN A 499 9.21 46.60 20.40
N HIS A 500 8.68 45.91 19.39
CA HIS A 500 7.51 45.05 19.54
C HIS A 500 7.44 44.00 18.43
N ARG A 501 7.56 42.71 18.79
CA ARG A 501 7.55 41.58 17.84
C ARG A 501 6.15 41.00 17.73
N THR A 502 5.63 40.87 16.52
CA THR A 502 4.30 40.30 16.28
C THR A 502 4.30 39.35 15.08
N ILE A 503 3.33 38.44 15.03
CA ILE A 503 3.04 37.61 13.86
C ILE A 503 1.53 37.39 13.80
N SER A 504 0.96 37.50 12.60
CA SER A 504 -0.49 37.36 12.40
C SER A 504 -0.93 35.92 12.63
N SER A 505 -2.05 35.69 13.32
CA SER A 505 -2.58 34.35 13.57
C SER A 505 -3.06 33.63 12.31
N GLU A 506 -3.30 34.38 11.23
CA GLU A 506 -3.65 33.86 9.90
C GLU A 506 -2.56 32.93 9.31
N TYR A 507 -1.34 32.99 9.85
CA TYR A 507 -0.24 32.11 9.46
C TYR A 507 -0.21 30.78 10.23
N PHE A 508 -1.03 30.63 11.28
CA PHE A 508 -1.13 29.40 12.07
C PHE A 508 -2.41 28.62 11.79
N TYR A 509 -3.51 29.32 11.47
CA TYR A 509 -4.79 28.73 11.14
C TYR A 509 -5.46 29.51 10.02
N ASP A 510 -6.13 28.80 9.10
CA ASP A 510 -7.14 29.43 8.26
C ASP A 510 -8.43 29.71 9.06
N ALA A 511 -9.41 30.36 8.44
CA ALA A 511 -10.67 30.69 9.12
C ALA A 511 -11.41 29.44 9.64
N HIS A 512 -11.24 28.30 8.97
CA HIS A 512 -11.88 27.04 9.38
C HIS A 512 -11.16 26.41 10.58
N GLY A 513 -9.83 26.35 10.55
CA GLY A 513 -8.98 25.87 11.63
C GLY A 513 -9.12 26.71 12.90
N SER A 514 -9.28 28.03 12.76
CA SER A 514 -9.58 28.91 13.90
C SER A 514 -10.94 28.59 14.51
N ALA A 515 -11.97 28.36 13.69
CA ALA A 515 -13.30 28.00 14.18
C ALA A 515 -13.31 26.61 14.86
N ILE A 516 -12.55 25.65 14.33
CA ILE A 516 -12.37 24.33 14.97
C ILE A 516 -11.65 24.48 16.31
N TYR A 517 -10.58 25.28 16.38
CA TYR A 517 -9.88 25.55 17.62
C TYR A 517 -10.82 26.13 18.69
N GLU A 518 -11.67 27.11 18.34
CA GLU A 518 -12.68 27.64 19.27
C GLU A 518 -13.68 26.56 19.74
N GLN A 519 -14.13 25.68 18.85
CA GLN A 519 -15.01 24.56 19.24
C GLN A 519 -14.31 23.59 20.20
N ILE A 520 -13.03 23.29 19.96
CA ILE A 520 -12.22 22.45 20.86
C ILE A 520 -12.13 23.07 22.25
N THR A 521 -11.95 24.39 22.36
CA THR A 521 -11.86 25.06 23.68
C THR A 521 -13.13 24.92 24.54
N GLN A 522 -14.27 24.59 23.92
CA GLN A 522 -15.55 24.43 24.61
C GLN A 522 -15.80 22.99 25.07
N LEU A 523 -15.02 22.02 24.62
CA LEU A 523 -15.16 20.61 25.02
C LEU A 523 -14.78 20.40 26.49
N ASP A 524 -15.45 19.46 27.16
CA ASP A 524 -15.22 19.17 28.59
C ASP A 524 -13.80 18.62 28.82
N GLU A 525 -13.25 17.90 27.84
CA GLU A 525 -11.90 17.35 27.83
C GLU A 525 -10.83 18.44 27.76
N TYR A 526 -11.12 19.58 27.13
CA TYR A 526 -10.22 20.74 27.07
C TYR A 526 -10.35 21.61 28.33
N TYR A 527 -10.24 20.96 29.49
CA TYR A 527 -10.66 21.52 30.77
C TYR A 527 -9.89 22.79 31.17
N LEU A 528 -8.64 22.97 30.73
CA LEU A 528 -7.81 24.13 31.07
C LEU A 528 -8.49 25.46 30.70
N TYR A 529 -9.05 25.57 29.49
CA TYR A 529 -9.76 26.78 29.06
C TYR A 529 -10.97 27.08 29.95
N ASN A 530 -11.78 26.06 30.22
CA ASN A 530 -12.98 26.18 31.03
C ASN A 530 -12.67 26.45 32.52
N GLN A 531 -11.59 25.88 33.07
CA GLN A 531 -11.16 26.14 34.43
C GLN A 531 -10.58 27.55 34.59
N GLU A 532 -9.74 28.00 33.65
CA GLU A 532 -9.25 29.38 33.62
C GLU A 532 -10.42 30.36 33.53
N LEU A 533 -11.40 30.11 32.65
CA LEU A 533 -12.57 30.97 32.52
C LEU A 533 -13.38 31.03 33.83
N LYS A 534 -13.60 29.89 34.50
CA LYS A 534 -14.29 29.84 35.80
C LYS A 534 -13.52 30.60 36.89
N LEU A 535 -12.20 30.41 36.97
CA LEU A 535 -11.34 31.12 37.93
C LEU A 535 -11.37 32.64 37.69
N LEU A 536 -11.26 33.07 36.42
CA LEU A 536 -11.34 34.48 36.05
C LEU A 536 -12.70 35.09 36.42
N GLN A 537 -13.80 34.37 36.18
CA GLN A 537 -15.14 34.79 36.60
C GLN A 537 -15.28 34.92 38.12
N GLN A 538 -14.79 33.94 38.88
CA GLN A 538 -14.85 33.98 40.35
C GLN A 538 -14.03 35.12 40.95
N ARG A 539 -12.89 35.46 40.34
CA ARG A 539 -11.97 36.50 40.82
C ARG A 539 -12.20 37.86 40.17
N ALA A 540 -13.19 38.00 39.28
CA ALA A 540 -13.45 39.23 38.53
C ALA A 540 -13.70 40.44 39.45
N ILE A 541 -14.39 40.24 40.59
CA ILE A 541 -14.66 41.30 41.58
C ILE A 541 -13.37 41.76 42.28
N ASP A 542 -12.49 40.82 42.62
CA ASP A 542 -11.20 41.11 43.26
C ASP A 542 -10.29 41.87 42.29
N MET A 543 -10.20 41.41 41.04
CA MET A 543 -9.43 42.07 39.99
C MET A 543 -9.93 43.49 39.74
N LYS A 544 -11.25 43.67 39.63
CA LYS A 544 -11.90 44.98 39.53
C LYS A 544 -11.50 45.91 40.68
N THR A 545 -11.62 45.42 41.91
CA THR A 545 -11.33 46.23 43.11
C THR A 545 -9.87 46.66 43.11
N THR A 546 -8.98 45.75 42.75
CA THR A 546 -7.54 46.00 42.65
C THR A 546 -7.22 47.04 41.57
N ILE A 547 -7.79 46.92 40.36
CA ILE A 547 -7.58 47.87 39.25
C ILE A 547 -8.06 49.28 39.62
N LEU A 548 -9.23 49.40 40.25
CA LEU A 548 -9.76 50.70 40.68
C LEU A 548 -8.90 51.35 41.78
N GLN A 549 -8.44 50.56 42.74
CA GLN A 549 -7.57 51.05 43.81
C GLN A 549 -6.21 51.53 43.27
N HIS A 550 -5.61 50.79 42.34
CA HIS A 550 -4.27 51.11 41.83
C HIS A 550 -4.28 52.24 40.78
N SER A 551 -5.38 52.42 40.06
CA SER A 551 -5.47 53.48 39.04
C SER A 551 -5.68 54.89 39.63
N ASN A 552 -6.04 55.02 40.91
CA ASN A 552 -6.41 56.31 41.54
C ASN A 552 -7.53 57.07 40.81
N ILE A 553 -8.31 56.39 39.95
CA ILE A 553 -9.38 57.02 39.18
C ILE A 553 -10.69 56.87 39.96
N GLN A 554 -11.34 57.99 40.23
CA GLN A 554 -12.70 57.98 40.76
C GLN A 554 -13.69 57.63 39.63
N THR A 555 -14.53 56.61 39.82
CA THR A 555 -15.35 55.99 38.74
C THR A 555 -16.26 56.96 37.98
N HIS A 556 -16.57 58.12 38.55
CA HIS A 556 -17.43 59.17 37.96
C HIS A 556 -16.69 60.13 37.00
N SER A 557 -15.37 60.03 36.84
CA SER A 557 -14.60 60.85 35.88
C SER A 557 -14.08 60.09 34.66
N LEU A 558 -14.37 58.79 34.56
CA LEU A 558 -13.92 57.92 33.48
C LEU A 558 -14.86 58.05 32.27
N SER A 559 -14.36 58.61 31.16
CA SER A 559 -15.11 58.69 29.89
C SER A 559 -14.69 57.62 28.87
N LYS A 560 -13.49 57.06 29.01
CA LYS A 560 -12.97 56.03 28.10
C LYS A 560 -12.09 55.00 28.81
N PHE A 561 -12.24 53.72 28.45
CA PHE A 561 -11.48 52.62 29.02
C PHE A 561 -10.93 51.71 27.92
N HIS A 562 -9.62 51.48 27.91
CA HIS A 562 -8.95 50.59 26.97
C HIS A 562 -8.58 49.29 27.67
N ILE A 563 -9.02 48.16 27.14
CA ILE A 563 -8.62 46.82 27.58
C ILE A 563 -7.64 46.30 26.54
N ILE A 564 -6.43 45.97 26.96
CA ILE A 564 -5.41 45.34 26.12
C ILE A 564 -5.18 43.94 26.68
N GLU A 565 -5.61 42.90 25.96
CA GLU A 565 -5.33 41.50 26.31
C GLU A 565 -4.04 41.09 25.59
N LEU A 566 -3.06 40.57 26.34
CA LEU A 566 -1.79 40.08 25.82
C LEU A 566 -1.72 38.58 26.12
N GLY A 567 -1.77 37.72 25.11
CA GLY A 567 -1.69 36.27 25.34
C GLY A 567 -2.01 35.38 24.14
N CYS A 568 -1.69 34.09 24.27
CA CYS A 568 -2.03 33.07 23.26
C CYS A 568 -3.46 32.55 23.48
N GLY A 569 -4.28 32.51 22.42
CA GLY A 569 -5.65 31.98 22.45
C GLY A 569 -6.61 32.74 21.52
N ASP A 570 -7.91 32.57 21.73
CA ASP A 570 -8.98 33.27 20.98
C ASP A 570 -9.15 34.73 21.41
N GLY A 571 -8.38 35.19 22.40
CA GLY A 571 -8.42 36.56 22.93
C GLY A 571 -9.82 36.99 23.35
N SER A 572 -10.71 36.07 23.73
CA SER A 572 -12.10 36.40 24.05
C SER A 572 -12.40 36.36 25.54
N LYS A 573 -11.48 35.80 26.34
CA LYS A 573 -11.67 35.60 27.78
C LYS A 573 -11.74 36.93 28.52
N VAL A 574 -10.83 37.88 28.27
CA VAL A 574 -10.80 39.15 29.00
C VAL A 574 -11.99 40.03 28.66
N GLU A 575 -12.41 40.03 27.40
CA GLU A 575 -13.63 40.71 26.97
C GLU A 575 -14.85 40.18 27.74
N LYS A 576 -15.03 38.87 27.80
CA LYS A 576 -16.20 38.24 28.42
C LYS A 576 -16.37 38.60 29.91
N PHE A 577 -15.30 38.88 30.66
CA PHE A 577 -15.40 39.24 32.09
C PHE A 577 -15.28 40.74 32.40
N LEU A 578 -14.43 41.51 31.71
CA LEU A 578 -14.27 42.95 32.00
C LEU A 578 -15.33 43.81 31.30
N LEU A 579 -15.75 43.45 30.08
CA LEU A 579 -16.64 44.28 29.28
C LEU A 579 -18.03 44.48 29.94
N PRO A 580 -18.67 43.46 30.55
CA PRO A 580 -19.92 43.66 31.30
C PRO A 580 -19.78 44.64 32.47
N TRP A 581 -18.62 44.67 33.14
CA TRP A 581 -18.33 45.61 34.22
C TRP A 581 -18.17 47.04 33.72
N VAL A 582 -17.40 47.25 32.64
CA VAL A 582 -17.20 48.61 32.11
C VAL A 582 -18.53 49.17 31.56
N LYS A 583 -19.36 48.33 30.94
CA LYS A 583 -20.70 48.70 30.46
C LYS A 583 -21.72 48.95 31.58
N SER A 584 -21.51 48.43 32.81
CA SER A 584 -22.43 48.66 33.94
C SER A 584 -22.26 50.04 34.59
N LYS A 585 -21.45 50.94 34.01
CA LYS A 585 -21.24 52.32 34.45
C LYS A 585 -21.62 53.25 33.30
N GLU A 586 -22.47 54.22 33.57
CA GLU A 586 -23.07 55.09 32.56
C GLU A 586 -22.01 55.82 31.69
N ASN A 587 -22.21 55.78 30.36
CA ASN A 587 -21.48 56.51 29.32
C ASN A 587 -19.94 56.37 29.25
N ILE A 588 -19.38 55.21 29.63
CA ILE A 588 -17.96 54.91 29.37
C ILE A 588 -17.79 54.27 27.99
N SER A 589 -17.00 54.90 27.12
CA SER A 589 -16.59 54.30 25.85
C SER A 589 -15.50 53.24 26.10
N VAL A 590 -15.74 52.01 25.66
CA VAL A 590 -14.80 50.89 25.86
C VAL A 590 -14.16 50.53 24.53
N SER A 591 -12.84 50.39 24.50
CA SER A 591 -12.12 49.85 23.35
C SER A 591 -11.35 48.61 23.79
N TYR A 592 -11.63 47.49 23.14
CA TYR A 592 -10.98 46.21 23.39
C TYR A 592 -9.91 45.95 22.32
N HIS A 593 -8.70 45.61 22.74
CA HIS A 593 -7.52 45.36 21.90
C HIS A 593 -6.94 43.99 22.26
N PRO A 594 -7.39 42.90 21.63
CA PRO A 594 -6.69 41.61 21.72
C PRO A 594 -5.38 41.72 20.92
N VAL A 595 -4.26 41.40 21.55
CA VAL A 595 -2.90 41.50 20.97
C VAL A 595 -2.18 40.15 21.05
#